data_AF-A0A517QJ48-F1
#
_entry.id   AF-A0A517QJ48-F1
#
_cell.length_a   1.000
_cell.length_b   1.000
_cell.length_c   1.000
_cell.angle_alpha   90.00
_cell.angle_beta   90.00
_cell.angle_gamma   90.00
#
_symmetry.space_group_name_H-M   'P 1'
#
loop_
_entity.id
_entity.type
_entity.pdbx_description
1 polymer ?
#
loop_
_entity_poly.entity_id
_entity_poly.type
_entity_poly.pdbx_seq_one_letter_code
_entity_poly.pdbx_strand_id
1 'polypeptide(L)' 'MDRSKTIVDVKTALAEKYERQAVLTKSSSKRKQFAYKAARYRRQVAQLQHGQ' A
#
# COMPACT_ATOMS: atom_id res chain seq x y z
N MET A 1 -8.78 -7.74 -21.97
CA MET A 1 -8.32 -7.25 -20.64
C MET A 1 -6.83 -7.03 -20.73
N ASP A 2 -6.41 -5.78 -20.84
CA ASP A 2 -5.00 -5.40 -20.87
C ASP A 2 -4.37 -5.78 -19.52
N ARG A 3 -3.45 -6.76 -19.52
CA ARG A 3 -2.88 -7.34 -18.29
C ARG A 3 -1.73 -6.52 -17.71
N SER A 4 -1.45 -5.36 -18.30
CA SER A 4 -0.29 -4.55 -17.95
C SER A 4 -0.58 -3.61 -16.78
N LYS A 5 -0.91 -4.17 -15.60
CA LYS A 5 -0.86 -3.38 -14.37
C LYS A 5 0.60 -3.04 -14.11
N THR A 6 0.93 -1.76 -14.08
CA THR A 6 2.30 -1.35 -13.76
C THR A 6 2.62 -1.77 -12.30
N ILE A 7 3.89 -1.95 -11.99
CA ILE A 7 4.34 -2.25 -10.61
C ILE A 7 3.83 -1.16 -9.64
N VAL A 8 3.73 0.09 -10.12
CA VAL A 8 3.16 1.22 -9.40
C VAL A 8 1.69 0.99 -9.07
N ASP A 9 0.86 0.56 -10.02
CA ASP A 9 -0.57 0.31 -9.80
C ASP A 9 -0.80 -0.79 -8.76
N VAL A 10 -0.02 -1.88 -8.85
CA VAL A 10 -0.12 -2.99 -7.89
C VAL A 10 0.25 -2.53 -6.49
N LYS A 11 1.34 -1.77 -6.34
CA LYS A 11 1.78 -1.27 -5.03
C LYS A 11 0.83 -0.22 -4.47
N THR A 12 0.26 0.62 -5.31
CA THR A 12 -0.76 1.60 -4.93
C THR A 12 -2.01 0.90 -4.39
N ALA A 13 -2.52 -0.11 -5.11
CA ALA A 13 -3.65 -0.90 -4.65
C ALA A 13 -3.39 -1.64 -3.33
N LEU A 14 -2.15 -2.13 -3.13
CA LEU A 14 -1.75 -2.73 -1.86
C LEU A 14 -1.71 -1.72 -0.71
N ALA A 15 -1.21 -0.51 -0.96
CA ALA A 15 -1.20 0.57 0.03
C ALA A 15 -2.63 0.88 0.50
N GLU A 16 -3.54 1.14 -0.43
CA GLU A 16 -4.95 1.45 -0.13
C GLU A 16 -5.67 0.31 0.59
N LYS A 17 -5.39 -0.94 0.22
CA LYS A 17 -5.95 -2.11 0.89
C LYS A 17 -5.55 -2.13 2.36
N TYR A 18 -4.27 -1.91 2.65
CA TYR A 18 -3.78 -1.91 4.02
C TYR A 18 -4.23 -0.67 4.81
N GLU A 19 -4.40 0.48 4.18
CA GLU A 19 -5.02 1.67 4.79
C GLU A 19 -6.44 1.36 5.25
N ARG A 20 -7.27 0.78 4.36
CA ARG A 20 -8.63 0.34 4.70
C ARG A 20 -8.64 -0.69 5.83
N GLN A 21 -7.74 -1.68 5.78
CA GLN A 21 -7.64 -2.69 6.84
C GLN A 21 -7.22 -2.08 8.19
N ALA A 22 -6.33 -1.08 8.20
CA ALA A 22 -5.95 -0.39 9.42
C ALA A 22 -7.16 0.32 10.07
N VAL A 23 -7.97 1.01 9.26
CA VAL A 23 -9.19 1.71 9.74
C VAL A 23 -10.21 0.72 10.31
N LEU A 24 -10.47 -0.39 9.60
CA LEU A 24 -11.50 -1.36 10.00
C LEU A 24 -11.09 -2.26 11.18
N THR A 25 -9.80 -2.37 11.46
CA THR A 25 -9.29 -3.31 12.46
C THR A 25 -9.44 -2.76 13.89
N LYS A 26 -10.13 -3.52 14.73
CA LYS A 26 -10.29 -3.22 16.17
C LYS A 26 -9.02 -3.43 16.99
N SER A 27 -8.22 -4.45 16.65
CA SER A 27 -6.96 -4.77 17.34
C SER A 27 -5.89 -3.71 17.08
N SER A 28 -5.35 -3.12 18.17
CA SER A 28 -4.34 -2.06 18.10
C SER A 28 -3.03 -2.52 17.46
N SER A 29 -2.57 -3.73 17.75
CA SER A 29 -1.35 -4.31 17.18
C SER A 29 -1.49 -4.54 15.68
N LYS A 30 -2.61 -5.14 15.24
CA LYS A 30 -2.89 -5.36 13.81
C LYS A 30 -3.09 -4.03 13.07
N ARG A 31 -3.74 -3.03 13.67
CA ARG A 31 -3.85 -1.68 13.10
C ARG A 31 -2.48 -1.07 12.83
N LYS A 32 -1.56 -1.12 13.80
CA LYS A 32 -0.17 -0.64 13.62
C LYS A 32 0.55 -1.40 12.50
N GLN A 33 0.40 -2.73 12.43
CA GLN A 33 1.01 -3.53 11.36
C GLN A 33 0.47 -3.16 9.97
N PHE A 34 -0.84 -2.99 9.82
CA PHE A 34 -1.44 -2.58 8.55
C PHE A 34 -1.03 -1.16 8.16
N ALA A 35 -1.03 -0.22 9.11
CA ALA A 35 -0.56 1.14 8.87
C ALA A 35 0.91 1.16 8.41
N TYR A 36 1.77 0.34 9.04
CA TYR A 36 3.17 0.20 8.63
C TYR A 36 3.31 -0.37 7.21
N LYS A 37 2.53 -1.41 6.88
CA LYS A 37 2.52 -2.00 5.53
C LYS A 37 2.08 -0.98 4.48
N ALA A 38 1.00 -0.25 4.73
CA ALA A 38 0.53 0.84 3.86
C ALA A 38 1.62 1.88 3.61
N ALA A 39 2.22 2.42 4.68
CA ALA A 39 3.29 3.40 4.58
C ALA A 39 4.51 2.88 3.81
N ARG A 40 4.87 1.60 3.97
CA ARG A 40 5.94 0.96 3.20
C ARG A 40 5.64 0.96 1.70
N TYR A 41 4.43 0.58 1.29
CA TYR A 41 4.07 0.58 -0.14
C TYR A 41 4.00 1.99 -0.72
N ARG A 42 3.50 2.98 0.03
CA ARG A 42 3.53 4.40 -0.38
C ARG A 42 4.95 4.88 -0.65
N ARG A 43 5.91 4.57 0.23
CA ARG A 43 7.32 4.90 0.01
C ARG A 43 7.90 4.22 -1.24
N GLN A 44 7.56 2.95 -1.49
CA GLN A 44 8.01 2.26 -2.69
C GLN A 44 7.44 2.84 -3.97
N VAL A 45 6.16 3.24 -3.97
CA VAL A 45 5.54 3.94 -5.11
C VAL A 45 6.25 5.26 -5.36
N ALA A 46 6.48 6.07 -4.32
CA ALA A 46 7.20 7.33 -4.43
C ALA A 46 8.62 7.13 -5.02
N GLN A 47 9.35 6.11 -4.56
CA GLN A 47 10.67 5.79 -5.12
C GLN A 47 10.61 5.39 -6.60
N LEU A 48 9.60 4.62 -7.01
CA LEU A 48 9.43 4.21 -8.41
C LEU A 48 9.01 5.37 -9.32
N GLN A 49 8.27 6.34 -8.78
CA GLN A 49 7.80 7.51 -9.53
C GLN A 49 8.84 8.64 -9.61
N HIS A 50 9.68 8.80 -8.59
CA HIS A 50 10.69 9.88 -8.52
C HIS A 50 12.12 9.40 -8.79
N GLY A 51 12.35 8.10 -8.92
CA GLY A 51 13.64 7.50 -9.21
C GLY A 51 13.88 7.18 -10.70
N GLN A 52 13.04 7.70 -11.60
CA GLN A 52 13.22 7.65 -13.05
C GLN A 52 13.67 9.01 -13.58
#